data_AF-A0A7S7YMT2-F1
#
_entry.id   AF-A0A7S7YMT2-F1
#
_cell.length_a   1.000
_cell.length_b   1.000
_cell.length_c   1.000
_cell.angle_alpha   90.00
_cell.angle_beta   90.00
_cell.angle_gamma   90.00
#
_symmetry.space_group_name_H-M   'P 1'
#
loop_
_entity.id
_entity.type
_entity.pdbx_description
1 polymer ?
#
loop_
_entity_poly.entity_id
_entity_poly.type
_entity_poly.pdbx_seq_one_letter_code
_entity_poly.pdbx_strand_id
1 'polypeptide(L)'
;LGPLHTEFDEKGNAYTSMFVSSEIVKWNVKTLEVLDRVPTYYSIGHLSVPGGPTAKPHGKYVIAYNKITKDRYLPTGPELTQSAQLYDISGDKMRLLLDFPTTGEPHYAEAIPASMITGNTTKIYKIEENENPYAAKGEAQARVERKGNQVHVYMTAIRSHLTPDNIEGVQVGDDVYFHVTNLEQDWDVPHGFAIRGALNAEILIMPGETQTLKWKPLTTGVVPFYCTDFCSA
;
A
#
# COMPACT_ATOMS: atom_id res chain seq x y z
N LEU A 1 -6.08 -22.66 -24.71
CA LEU A 1 -7.39 -22.14 -25.17
C LEU A 1 -7.70 -20.87 -24.40
N GLY A 2 -8.21 -19.85 -25.09
CA GLY A 2 -8.50 -18.52 -24.51
C GLY A 2 -7.26 -17.68 -24.23
N PRO A 3 -6.46 -17.32 -25.24
CA PRO A 3 -5.32 -16.42 -25.05
C PRO A 3 -5.80 -15.04 -24.59
N LEU A 4 -5.24 -14.48 -23.51
CA LEU A 4 -5.63 -13.15 -23.00
C LEU A 4 -4.50 -12.13 -23.01
N HIS A 5 -3.31 -12.50 -22.53
CA HIS A 5 -2.20 -11.58 -22.30
C HIS A 5 -0.88 -12.22 -22.73
N THR A 6 0.08 -11.41 -23.20
CA THR A 6 1.41 -11.90 -23.61
C THR A 6 2.51 -10.98 -23.11
N GLU A 7 3.57 -11.56 -22.53
CA GLU A 7 4.80 -10.87 -22.13
C GLU A 7 6.02 -11.47 -22.82
N PHE A 8 7.15 -10.77 -22.74
CA PHE A 8 8.37 -11.12 -23.47
C PHE A 8 9.59 -11.19 -22.54
N ASP A 9 10.50 -12.15 -22.82
CA ASP A 9 11.83 -12.18 -22.20
C ASP A 9 12.91 -11.57 -23.11
N GLU A 10 14.12 -11.41 -22.58
CA GLU A 10 15.29 -10.92 -23.31
C GLU A 10 15.86 -11.91 -24.34
N LYS A 11 15.32 -13.13 -24.40
CA LYS A 11 15.78 -14.23 -25.27
C LYS A 11 14.91 -14.37 -26.53
N GLY A 12 13.92 -13.48 -26.72
CA GLY A 12 13.02 -13.49 -27.87
C GLY A 12 11.88 -14.50 -27.76
N ASN A 13 11.53 -14.92 -26.54
CA ASN A 13 10.36 -15.74 -26.27
C ASN A 13 9.20 -14.89 -25.76
N ALA A 14 8.00 -15.35 -26.06
CA ALA A 14 6.74 -14.82 -25.58
C ALA A 14 6.07 -15.84 -24.64
N TYR A 15 5.39 -15.33 -23.63
CA TYR A 15 4.66 -16.08 -22.62
C TYR A 15 3.21 -15.64 -22.69
N THR A 16 2.31 -16.51 -23.13
CA THR A 16 0.90 -16.18 -23.32
C THR A 16 0.03 -16.88 -22.28
N SER A 17 -0.81 -16.13 -21.57
CA SER A 17 -1.82 -16.69 -20.67
C SER A 17 -2.93 -17.35 -21.47
N MET A 18 -3.34 -18.55 -21.05
CA MET A 18 -4.47 -19.26 -21.63
C MET A 18 -5.54 -19.47 -20.56
N PHE A 19 -6.58 -18.64 -20.57
CA PHE A 19 -7.60 -18.61 -19.52
C PHE A 19 -8.38 -19.92 -19.40
N VAL A 20 -8.82 -20.49 -20.52
CA VAL A 20 -9.70 -21.66 -20.52
C VAL A 20 -8.91 -22.94 -20.22
N SER A 21 -7.72 -23.09 -20.80
CA SER A 21 -6.86 -24.24 -20.50
C SER A 21 -6.03 -24.08 -19.23
N SER A 22 -6.09 -22.91 -18.59
CA SER A 22 -5.42 -22.61 -17.32
C SER A 22 -3.93 -22.93 -17.36
N GLU A 23 -3.21 -22.26 -18.26
CA GLU A 23 -1.78 -22.52 -18.49
C GLU A 23 -1.07 -21.26 -19.02
N ILE A 24 0.25 -21.23 -18.90
CA ILE A 24 1.12 -20.34 -19.66
C ILE A 24 1.71 -21.14 -20.82
N VAL A 25 1.71 -20.55 -22.02
CA VAL A 25 2.38 -21.10 -23.20
C VAL A 25 3.59 -20.24 -23.53
N LYS A 26 4.79 -20.83 -23.47
CA LYS A 26 6.04 -20.22 -23.90
C LYS A 26 6.28 -20.57 -25.36
N TRP A 27 6.50 -19.57 -26.20
CA TRP A 27 6.74 -19.75 -27.63
C TRP A 27 7.80 -18.76 -28.15
N ASN A 28 8.52 -19.13 -29.20
CA ASN A 28 9.53 -18.26 -29.79
C ASN A 28 8.89 -17.25 -30.75
N VAL A 29 9.16 -15.95 -30.58
CA VAL A 29 8.52 -14.89 -31.37
C VAL A 29 8.90 -14.97 -32.86
N LYS A 30 10.13 -15.43 -33.16
CA LYS A 30 10.63 -15.50 -34.54
C LYS A 30 10.18 -16.77 -35.26
N THR A 31 10.27 -17.93 -34.62
CA THR A 31 9.93 -19.22 -35.26
C THR A 31 8.47 -19.59 -35.10
N LEU A 32 7.73 -18.94 -34.19
CA LEU A 32 6.35 -19.25 -33.82
C LEU A 32 6.18 -20.64 -33.20
N GLU A 33 7.28 -21.28 -32.79
CA GLU A 33 7.27 -22.61 -32.19
C GLU A 33 6.94 -22.53 -30.70
N VAL A 34 6.09 -23.45 -30.24
CA VAL A 34 5.82 -23.64 -28.81
C VAL A 34 7.01 -24.37 -28.20
N LEU A 35 7.65 -23.73 -27.22
CA LEU A 35 8.82 -24.25 -26.51
C LEU A 35 8.42 -24.98 -25.22
N ASP A 36 7.40 -24.47 -24.55
CA ASP A 36 6.93 -25.04 -23.30
C ASP A 36 5.49 -24.66 -22.96
N ARG A 37 4.87 -25.46 -22.09
CA ARG A 37 3.53 -25.23 -21.54
C ARG A 37 3.56 -25.60 -20.07
N VAL A 38 3.04 -24.75 -19.19
CA VAL A 38 2.95 -25.04 -17.76
C VAL A 38 1.55 -24.72 -17.23
N PRO A 39 0.92 -25.63 -16.47
CA PRO A 39 -0.39 -25.36 -15.89
C PRO A 39 -0.32 -24.21 -14.88
N THR A 40 -1.39 -23.43 -14.82
CA THR A 40 -1.69 -22.46 -13.75
C THR A 40 -2.96 -22.85 -13.02
N TYR A 41 -3.16 -22.31 -11.82
CA TYR A 41 -4.22 -22.75 -10.93
C TYR A 41 -4.97 -21.56 -10.28
N TYR A 42 -6.06 -21.06 -10.86
CA TYR A 42 -6.63 -21.39 -12.17
C TYR A 42 -7.09 -20.15 -12.93
N SER A 43 -7.34 -20.33 -14.23
CA SER A 43 -7.94 -19.32 -15.09
C SER A 43 -7.12 -18.03 -15.07
N ILE A 44 -5.88 -18.16 -15.55
CA ILE A 44 -4.93 -17.06 -15.66
C ILE A 44 -5.52 -15.92 -16.50
N GLY A 45 -5.49 -14.71 -15.94
CA GLY A 45 -5.80 -13.46 -16.62
C GLY A 45 -4.55 -12.89 -17.29
N HIS A 46 -3.96 -11.86 -16.69
CA HIS A 46 -2.66 -11.36 -17.14
C HIS A 46 -1.51 -12.17 -16.53
N LEU A 47 -0.33 -11.93 -17.10
CA LEU A 47 0.95 -12.33 -16.54
C LEU A 47 1.94 -11.18 -16.71
N SER A 48 3.01 -11.18 -15.92
CA SER A 48 4.10 -10.21 -16.01
C SER A 48 5.44 -10.94 -16.03
N VAL A 49 6.31 -10.58 -16.97
CA VAL A 49 7.75 -10.81 -16.87
C VAL A 49 8.34 -9.52 -16.31
N PRO A 50 9.13 -9.53 -15.22
CA PRO A 50 9.68 -8.30 -14.65
C PRO A 50 10.41 -7.45 -15.70
N GLY A 51 9.99 -6.21 -15.87
CA GLY A 51 10.50 -5.29 -16.89
C GLY A 51 10.08 -5.63 -18.33
N GLY A 52 9.09 -6.50 -18.53
CA GLY A 52 8.56 -6.91 -19.83
C GLY A 52 8.16 -5.76 -20.76
N PRO A 53 7.50 -4.69 -20.26
CA PRO A 53 7.19 -3.48 -21.03
C PRO A 53 8.38 -2.55 -21.33
N THR A 54 9.63 -3.01 -21.13
CA THR A 54 10.84 -2.21 -21.37
C THR A 54 11.70 -2.80 -22.47
N ALA A 55 12.70 -2.03 -22.94
CA ALA A 55 13.66 -2.52 -23.94
C ALA A 55 14.57 -3.65 -23.42
N LYS A 56 14.65 -3.87 -22.11
CA LYS A 56 15.49 -4.89 -21.48
C LYS A 56 14.73 -5.60 -20.36
N PRO A 57 13.84 -6.55 -20.68
CA PRO A 57 13.18 -7.38 -19.69
C PRO A 57 14.18 -8.13 -18.80
N HIS A 58 13.74 -8.46 -17.59
CA HIS A 58 14.49 -9.26 -16.61
C HIS A 58 13.91 -10.68 -16.58
N GLY A 59 14.10 -11.45 -17.66
CA GLY A 59 13.50 -12.78 -17.90
C GLY A 59 14.07 -13.92 -17.05
N LYS A 60 14.04 -13.72 -15.73
CA LYS A 60 14.27 -14.77 -14.73
C LYS A 60 12.95 -15.37 -14.24
N TYR A 61 11.89 -14.56 -14.17
CA TYR A 61 10.60 -14.99 -13.65
C TYR A 61 9.45 -14.58 -14.56
N VAL A 62 8.33 -15.31 -14.46
CA VAL A 62 7.01 -14.86 -14.91
C VAL A 62 6.01 -15.02 -13.77
N ILE A 63 5.15 -14.03 -13.57
CA ILE A 63 4.11 -14.03 -12.56
C ILE A 63 2.76 -14.18 -13.27
N ALA A 64 1.99 -15.21 -12.93
CA ALA A 64 0.63 -15.40 -13.42
C ALA A 64 -0.39 -14.87 -12.41
N TYR A 65 -1.34 -14.06 -12.87
CA TYR A 65 -2.43 -13.54 -12.06
C TYR A 65 -3.72 -14.32 -12.35
N ASN A 66 -4.01 -15.31 -11.52
CA ASN A 66 -5.13 -16.23 -11.67
C ASN A 66 -6.43 -15.63 -11.11
N LYS A 67 -7.55 -15.92 -11.78
CA LYS A 67 -8.86 -15.35 -11.44
C LYS A 67 -9.71 -16.26 -10.57
N ILE A 68 -9.38 -17.54 -10.53
CA ILE A 68 -10.17 -18.56 -9.82
C ILE A 68 -9.24 -19.44 -9.01
N THR A 69 -9.52 -19.57 -7.70
CA THR A 69 -8.58 -20.19 -6.76
C THR A 69 -8.99 -21.59 -6.30
N LYS A 70 -10.29 -21.90 -6.19
CA LYS A 70 -10.79 -23.24 -5.83
C LYS A 70 -10.09 -23.86 -4.61
N ASP A 71 -9.36 -24.94 -4.81
CA ASP A 71 -8.79 -25.85 -3.82
C ASP A 71 -7.33 -25.53 -3.48
N ARG A 72 -6.81 -24.38 -3.92
CA ARG A 72 -5.41 -24.00 -3.68
C ARG A 72 -5.12 -23.60 -2.23
N TYR A 73 -6.12 -23.15 -1.49
CA TYR A 73 -5.99 -22.70 -0.09
C TYR A 73 -7.11 -23.25 0.79
N LEU A 74 -6.99 -23.01 2.10
CA LEU A 74 -8.06 -23.29 3.03
C LEU A 74 -9.32 -22.49 2.65
N PRO A 75 -10.52 -23.10 2.79
CA PRO A 75 -11.76 -22.45 2.41
C PRO A 75 -12.09 -21.27 3.34
N THR A 76 -12.41 -20.11 2.76
CA THR A 76 -12.80 -18.88 3.49
C THR A 76 -14.26 -18.49 3.31
N GLY A 77 -15.06 -19.36 2.68
CA GLY A 77 -16.47 -19.09 2.35
C GLY A 77 -16.73 -19.10 0.84
N PRO A 78 -17.88 -18.58 0.40
CA PRO A 78 -18.27 -18.57 -1.02
C PRO A 78 -17.36 -17.74 -1.92
N GLU A 79 -16.72 -16.71 -1.36
CA GLU A 79 -15.75 -15.88 -2.04
C GLU A 79 -14.35 -16.23 -1.54
N LEU A 80 -13.50 -16.65 -2.47
CA LEU A 80 -12.11 -16.96 -2.21
C LEU A 80 -11.25 -15.79 -2.70
N THR A 81 -10.13 -15.54 -2.02
CA THR A 81 -9.08 -14.68 -2.56
C THR A 81 -8.59 -15.21 -3.90
N GLN A 82 -8.19 -14.34 -4.82
CA GLN A 82 -7.47 -14.74 -6.03
C GLN A 82 -6.09 -15.31 -5.70
N SER A 83 -5.36 -15.76 -6.72
CA SER A 83 -3.99 -16.23 -6.54
C SER A 83 -3.04 -15.62 -7.56
N ALA A 84 -1.80 -15.44 -7.14
CA ALA A 84 -0.69 -15.16 -8.03
C ALA A 84 0.33 -16.29 -7.92
N GLN A 85 0.96 -16.62 -9.04
CA GLN A 85 1.90 -17.73 -9.14
C GLN A 85 3.21 -17.28 -9.78
N LEU A 86 4.31 -17.51 -9.08
CA LEU A 86 5.66 -17.19 -9.54
C LEU A 86 6.29 -18.41 -10.20
N TYR A 87 6.72 -18.28 -11.45
CA TYR A 87 7.43 -19.31 -12.20
C TYR A 87 8.86 -18.86 -12.50
N ASP A 88 9.83 -19.77 -12.33
CA ASP A 88 11.18 -19.63 -12.87
C ASP A 88 11.16 -19.89 -14.38
N ILE A 89 11.75 -18.97 -15.15
CA ILE A 89 11.91 -19.07 -16.61
C ILE A 89 13.37 -18.94 -17.05
N SER A 90 14.31 -19.02 -16.10
CA SER A 90 15.74 -18.89 -16.37
C SER A 90 16.30 -20.06 -17.20
N GLY A 91 15.74 -21.25 -17.02
CA GLY A 91 16.07 -22.46 -17.78
C GLY A 91 15.18 -22.71 -19.01
N ASP A 92 15.29 -23.90 -19.58
CA ASP A 92 14.54 -24.28 -20.78
C ASP A 92 13.04 -24.43 -20.50
N LYS A 93 12.71 -24.99 -19.33
CA LYS A 93 11.36 -25.30 -18.86
C LYS A 93 10.92 -24.36 -17.75
N MET A 94 9.66 -23.93 -17.80
CA MET A 94 9.04 -23.12 -16.77
C MET A 94 8.80 -23.98 -15.51
N ARG A 95 9.09 -23.43 -14.33
CA ARG A 95 8.91 -24.15 -13.05
C ARG A 95 8.16 -23.29 -12.05
N LEU A 96 7.01 -23.76 -11.56
CA LEU A 96 6.29 -23.11 -10.48
C LEU A 96 7.16 -23.10 -9.21
N LEU A 97 7.45 -21.93 -8.67
CA LEU A 97 8.20 -21.74 -7.44
C LEU A 97 7.30 -21.44 -6.25
N LEU A 98 6.28 -20.61 -6.45
CA LEU A 98 5.41 -20.13 -5.38
C LEU A 98 4.00 -19.89 -5.90
N ASP A 99 3.03 -20.25 -5.08
CA ASP A 99 1.61 -19.94 -5.23
C ASP A 99 1.17 -19.20 -3.97
N PHE A 100 0.60 -18.00 -4.12
CA PHE A 100 0.22 -17.17 -2.98
C PHE A 100 -1.11 -16.44 -3.22
N PRO A 101 -1.94 -16.26 -2.18
CA PRO A 101 -3.22 -15.59 -2.31
C PRO A 101 -3.05 -14.09 -2.55
N THR A 102 -3.99 -13.49 -3.27
CA THR A 102 -4.08 -12.06 -3.52
C THR A 102 -5.50 -11.55 -3.24
N THR A 103 -5.60 -10.33 -2.70
CA THR A 103 -6.88 -9.69 -2.38
C THR A 103 -7.19 -8.60 -3.41
N GLY A 104 -8.46 -8.44 -3.76
CA GLY A 104 -8.93 -7.36 -4.64
C GLY A 104 -8.70 -7.62 -6.14
N GLU A 105 -8.60 -8.89 -6.53
CA GLU A 105 -8.43 -9.33 -7.93
C GLU A 105 -7.40 -8.50 -8.74
N PRO A 106 -6.10 -8.51 -8.40
CA PRO A 106 -5.10 -7.79 -9.18
C PRO A 106 -5.18 -8.17 -10.66
N HIS A 107 -5.34 -7.17 -11.53
CA HIS A 107 -5.41 -7.39 -12.98
C HIS A 107 -4.01 -7.52 -13.59
N TYR A 108 -3.11 -6.63 -13.21
CA TYR A 108 -1.74 -6.57 -13.68
C TYR A 108 -0.86 -5.97 -12.58
N ALA A 109 0.39 -6.40 -12.52
CA ALA A 109 1.42 -5.76 -11.73
C ALA A 109 2.77 -5.97 -12.43
N GLU A 110 3.70 -5.06 -12.17
CA GLU A 110 5.03 -5.05 -12.75
C GLU A 110 6.10 -5.15 -11.66
N ALA A 111 7.26 -5.69 -12.00
CA ALA A 111 8.40 -5.77 -11.10
C ALA A 111 9.67 -5.22 -11.76
N ILE A 112 10.48 -4.54 -10.94
CA ILE A 112 11.79 -4.00 -11.33
C ILE A 112 12.85 -4.42 -10.31
N PRO A 113 14.15 -4.43 -10.68
CA PRO A 113 15.24 -4.59 -9.73
C PRO A 113 15.16 -3.55 -8.63
N ALA A 114 15.26 -3.98 -7.37
CA ALA A 114 15.19 -3.09 -6.21
C ALA A 114 16.19 -1.93 -6.30
N SER A 115 17.39 -2.18 -6.84
CA SER A 115 18.43 -1.15 -7.04
C SER A 115 18.00 0.05 -7.88
N MET A 116 16.93 -0.06 -8.68
CA MET A 116 16.40 1.04 -9.47
C MET A 116 15.59 2.05 -8.64
N ILE A 117 15.09 1.65 -7.47
CA ILE A 117 14.22 2.51 -6.63
C ILE A 117 14.78 2.76 -5.23
N THR A 118 15.58 1.85 -4.67
CA THR A 118 16.06 1.96 -3.27
C THR A 118 16.88 3.21 -2.99
N GLY A 119 17.55 3.78 -4.01
CA GLY A 119 18.28 5.05 -3.86
C GLY A 119 17.37 6.29 -3.80
N ASN A 120 16.11 6.16 -4.21
CA ASN A 120 15.12 7.24 -4.33
C ASN A 120 14.03 7.16 -3.27
N THR A 121 14.22 6.37 -2.20
CA THR A 121 13.24 6.24 -1.12
C THR A 121 13.53 7.24 0.00
N THR A 122 12.53 8.05 0.36
CA THR A 122 12.57 8.89 1.55
C THR A 122 12.18 8.07 2.77
N LYS A 123 13.02 8.07 3.81
CA LYS A 123 12.74 7.38 5.08
C LYS A 123 12.02 8.26 6.10
N ILE A 124 12.41 9.53 6.15
CA ILE A 124 11.93 10.54 7.10
C ILE A 124 11.80 11.84 6.34
N TYR A 125 10.70 12.57 6.53
CA TYR A 125 10.57 13.93 6.03
C TYR A 125 11.26 14.88 7.02
N LYS A 126 12.08 15.82 6.53
CA LYS A 126 12.72 16.78 7.44
C LYS A 126 11.69 17.75 7.96
N ILE A 127 11.59 17.89 9.28
CA ILE A 127 10.61 18.76 9.93
C ILE A 127 10.84 20.24 9.55
N GLU A 128 12.08 20.62 9.29
CA GLU A 128 12.45 21.97 8.83
C GLU A 128 11.86 22.28 7.46
N GLU A 129 11.78 21.27 6.59
CA GLU A 129 11.23 21.33 5.22
C GLU A 129 9.69 21.20 5.20
N ASN A 130 9.04 20.97 6.34
CA ASN A 130 7.58 20.91 6.39
C ASN A 130 6.96 22.31 6.20
N GLU A 131 6.35 22.54 5.03
CA GLU A 131 5.71 23.81 4.65
C GLU A 131 4.21 23.85 4.97
N ASN A 132 3.66 22.85 5.67
CA ASN A 132 2.26 22.87 6.08
C ASN A 132 1.99 24.11 6.95
N PRO A 133 0.99 24.96 6.61
CA PRO A 133 0.72 26.19 7.35
C PRO A 133 0.28 25.96 8.80
N TYR A 134 -0.08 24.73 9.14
CA TYR A 134 -0.49 24.32 10.48
C TYR A 134 0.57 23.51 11.23
N ALA A 135 1.79 23.36 10.69
CA ALA A 135 2.85 22.62 11.35
C ALA A 135 3.23 23.25 12.70
N ALA A 136 3.32 22.42 13.74
CA ALA A 136 3.92 22.76 15.03
C ALA A 136 5.30 22.10 15.11
N LYS A 137 6.36 22.83 14.73
CA LYS A 137 7.74 22.30 14.64
C LYS A 137 8.44 22.23 16.01
N GLY A 138 7.79 21.60 16.97
CA GLY A 138 8.24 21.47 18.35
C GLY A 138 7.12 21.79 19.35
N GLU A 139 7.22 21.22 20.56
CA GLU A 139 6.18 21.34 21.59
C GLU A 139 5.87 22.78 22.00
N ALA A 140 6.84 23.70 21.91
CA ALA A 140 6.62 25.12 22.19
C ALA A 140 5.62 25.79 21.22
N GLN A 141 5.32 25.17 20.08
CA GLN A 141 4.32 25.63 19.12
C GLN A 141 2.97 24.94 19.30
N ALA A 142 2.89 23.91 20.15
CA ALA A 142 1.63 23.23 20.46
C ALA A 142 0.71 24.18 21.23
N ARG A 143 -0.53 24.31 20.77
CA ARG A 143 -1.50 25.29 21.31
C ARG A 143 -2.91 25.03 20.81
N VAL A 144 -3.88 25.66 21.47
CA VAL A 144 -5.28 25.67 21.05
C VAL A 144 -5.68 27.11 20.75
N GLU A 145 -6.16 27.36 19.53
CA GLU A 145 -6.66 28.67 19.09
C GLU A 145 -8.15 28.60 18.78
N ARG A 146 -8.93 29.58 19.25
CA ARG A 146 -10.35 29.72 18.86
C ARG A 146 -10.51 30.88 17.87
N LYS A 147 -11.22 30.62 16.78
CA LYS A 147 -11.61 31.58 15.75
C LYS A 147 -13.12 31.47 15.50
N GLY A 148 -13.90 32.21 16.30
CA GLY A 148 -15.36 32.08 16.30
C GLY A 148 -15.81 30.68 16.75
N ASN A 149 -16.51 29.97 15.87
CA ASN A 149 -16.96 28.59 16.08
C ASN A 149 -15.91 27.53 15.67
N GLN A 150 -14.74 27.95 15.20
CA GLN A 150 -13.64 27.05 14.86
C GLN A 150 -12.65 26.96 16.01
N VAL A 151 -12.23 25.75 16.35
CA VAL A 151 -11.16 25.48 17.32
C VAL A 151 -10.02 24.77 16.59
N HIS A 152 -8.86 25.38 16.55
CA HIS A 152 -7.65 24.83 15.94
C HIS A 152 -6.72 24.33 17.04
N VAL A 153 -6.53 23.02 17.09
CA VAL A 153 -5.59 22.35 17.97
C VAL A 153 -4.33 22.08 17.15
N TYR A 154 -3.27 22.82 17.43
CA TYR A 154 -1.94 22.56 16.92
C TYR A 154 -1.29 21.57 17.88
N MET A 155 -1.23 20.32 17.47
CA MET A 155 -0.79 19.19 18.27
C MET A 155 0.53 18.64 17.75
N THR A 156 1.43 18.25 18.64
CA THR A 156 2.66 17.53 18.32
C THR A 156 2.57 16.11 18.83
N ALA A 157 3.08 15.16 18.03
CA ALA A 157 3.22 13.76 18.41
C ALA A 157 4.71 13.40 18.46
N ILE A 158 5.17 12.90 19.61
CA ILE A 158 6.53 12.41 19.81
C ILE A 158 6.54 11.34 20.91
N ARG A 159 7.16 10.19 20.65
CA ARG A 159 7.14 8.99 21.49
C ARG A 159 5.69 8.65 21.89
N SER A 160 5.43 8.38 23.17
CA SER A 160 4.10 8.05 23.68
C SER A 160 3.23 9.27 23.99
N HIS A 161 3.55 10.47 23.49
CA HIS A 161 2.91 11.72 23.89
C HIS A 161 2.28 12.48 22.71
N LEU A 162 1.05 12.93 22.95
CA LEU A 162 0.35 13.93 22.15
C LEU A 162 0.25 15.20 22.97
N THR A 163 0.80 16.31 22.48
CA THR A 163 0.81 17.60 23.19
C THR A 163 0.06 18.64 22.35
N PRO A 164 -0.99 19.31 22.87
CA PRO A 164 -1.54 19.17 24.22
C PRO A 164 -2.35 17.89 24.41
N ASP A 165 -2.26 17.28 25.60
CA ASP A 165 -2.96 16.06 26.00
C ASP A 165 -4.32 16.32 26.68
N ASN A 166 -4.51 17.50 27.26
CA ASN A 166 -5.79 17.96 27.78
C ASN A 166 -6.23 19.26 27.07
N ILE A 167 -7.42 19.23 26.47
CA ILE A 167 -7.99 20.34 25.70
C ILE A 167 -9.37 20.66 26.27
N GLU A 168 -9.49 21.84 26.87
CA GLU A 168 -10.73 22.34 27.45
C GLU A 168 -11.33 23.48 26.62
N GLY A 169 -12.60 23.82 26.88
CA GLY A 169 -13.25 24.98 26.27
C GLY A 169 -13.81 24.76 24.86
N VAL A 170 -13.78 23.54 24.32
CA VAL A 170 -14.55 23.14 23.13
C VAL A 170 -16.04 23.06 23.48
N GLN A 171 -16.90 23.55 22.60
CA GLN A 171 -18.36 23.60 22.78
C GLN A 171 -19.06 22.70 21.74
N VAL A 172 -20.21 22.15 22.12
CA VAL A 172 -21.05 21.37 21.19
C VAL A 172 -21.40 22.22 19.97
N GLY A 173 -21.17 21.66 18.78
CA GLY A 173 -21.39 22.33 17.51
C GLY A 173 -20.18 23.08 16.93
N ASP A 174 -19.08 23.23 17.68
CA ASP A 174 -17.82 23.77 17.15
C ASP A 174 -17.31 22.92 15.97
N ASP A 175 -16.58 23.54 15.06
CA ASP A 175 -15.73 22.84 14.10
C ASP A 175 -14.31 22.75 14.67
N VAL A 176 -13.91 21.57 15.13
CA VAL A 176 -12.60 21.36 15.76
C VAL A 176 -11.65 20.75 14.73
N TYR A 177 -10.46 21.34 14.58
CA TYR A 177 -9.41 20.89 13.67
C TYR A 177 -8.19 20.48 14.49
N PHE A 178 -7.83 19.21 14.44
CA PHE A 178 -6.60 18.69 15.02
C PHE A 178 -5.52 18.67 13.95
N HIS A 179 -4.61 19.63 14.00
CA HIS A 179 -3.42 19.70 13.17
C HIS A 179 -2.30 18.96 13.90
N VAL A 180 -2.05 17.71 13.55
CA VAL A 180 -1.09 16.84 14.25
C VAL A 180 0.21 16.80 13.47
N THR A 181 1.29 17.27 14.10
CA THR A 181 2.66 17.24 13.56
C THR A 181 3.45 16.11 14.21
N ASN A 182 3.97 15.17 13.42
CA ASN A 182 4.84 14.11 13.91
C ASN A 182 6.29 14.63 13.98
N LEU A 183 6.85 14.67 15.19
CA LEU A 183 8.19 15.18 15.45
C LEU A 183 9.27 14.10 15.48
N GLU A 184 8.93 12.84 15.23
CA GLU A 184 9.88 11.74 15.23
C GLU A 184 11.03 11.98 14.26
N GLN A 185 12.22 11.60 14.71
CA GLN A 185 13.46 11.67 13.93
C GLN A 185 14.02 10.28 13.65
N ASP A 186 13.22 9.23 13.86
CA ASP A 186 13.57 7.86 13.54
C ASP A 186 12.66 7.32 12.42
N TRP A 187 13.19 6.33 11.70
CA TRP A 187 12.52 5.72 10.58
C TRP A 187 11.46 4.73 11.08
N ASP A 188 10.32 4.67 10.38
CA ASP A 188 9.22 3.74 10.67
C ASP A 188 8.55 3.99 12.04
N VAL A 189 8.50 5.26 12.45
CA VAL A 189 7.75 5.72 13.64
C VAL A 189 6.61 6.66 13.24
N PRO A 190 5.62 6.20 12.44
CA PRO A 190 4.42 7.00 12.21
C PRO A 190 3.60 7.11 13.50
N HIS A 191 2.77 8.15 13.55
CA HIS A 191 1.76 8.30 14.59
C HIS A 191 0.38 8.22 13.95
N GLY A 192 -0.55 7.55 14.60
CA GLY A 192 -1.97 7.64 14.28
C GLY A 192 -2.64 8.76 15.07
N PHE A 193 -3.79 9.25 14.61
CA PHE A 193 -4.66 10.08 15.44
C PHE A 193 -6.12 9.81 15.15
N ALA A 194 -6.85 9.44 16.21
CA ALA A 194 -8.30 9.35 16.21
C ALA A 194 -8.88 10.02 17.46
N ILE A 195 -10.09 10.54 17.32
CA ILE A 195 -10.91 11.05 18.41
C ILE A 195 -12.26 10.34 18.42
N ARG A 196 -12.71 9.91 19.60
CA ARG A 196 -13.95 9.14 19.74
C ARG A 196 -15.15 9.92 19.19
N GLY A 197 -15.92 9.26 18.32
CA GLY A 197 -17.10 9.86 17.70
C GLY A 197 -16.80 10.74 16.48
N ALA A 198 -15.56 10.76 15.98
CA ALA A 198 -15.27 11.25 14.64
C ALA A 198 -16.04 10.43 13.58
N LEU A 199 -16.55 11.14 12.56
CA LEU A 199 -17.33 10.57 11.46
C LEU A 199 -16.54 10.51 10.14
N ASN A 200 -15.21 10.65 10.23
CA ASN A 200 -14.27 10.53 9.12
C ASN A 200 -13.18 9.51 9.46
N ALA A 201 -12.36 9.17 8.47
CA ALA A 201 -11.23 8.30 8.66
C ALA A 201 -10.22 8.94 9.63
N GLU A 202 -9.61 8.11 10.47
CA GLU A 202 -8.42 8.48 11.22
C GLU A 202 -7.26 8.85 10.28
N ILE A 203 -6.27 9.55 10.83
CA ILE A 203 -5.09 9.97 10.08
C ILE A 203 -3.87 9.20 10.55
N LEU A 204 -3.01 8.84 9.59
CA LEU A 204 -1.66 8.32 9.83
C LEU A 204 -0.68 9.44 9.42
N ILE A 205 0.22 9.82 10.33
CA ILE A 205 1.13 10.94 10.19
C ILE A 205 2.57 10.42 10.17
N MET A 206 3.26 10.51 9.03
CA MET A 206 4.65 10.07 8.90
C MET A 206 5.61 11.00 9.67
N PRO A 207 6.80 10.52 10.09
CA PRO A 207 7.85 11.36 10.67
C PRO A 207 8.13 12.62 9.85
N GLY A 208 7.97 13.78 10.49
CA GLY A 208 8.15 15.11 9.88
C GLY A 208 6.92 15.70 9.18
N GLU A 209 5.82 14.96 9.02
CA GLU A 209 4.60 15.45 8.37
C GLU A 209 3.67 16.20 9.33
N THR A 210 2.66 16.85 8.75
CA THR A 210 1.51 17.37 9.49
C THR A 210 0.23 17.04 8.74
N GLN A 211 -0.71 16.41 9.43
CA GLN A 211 -2.03 16.06 8.92
C GLN A 211 -3.11 16.72 9.76
N THR A 212 -4.31 16.90 9.17
CA THR A 212 -5.43 17.54 9.87
C THR A 212 -6.66 16.66 9.90
N LEU A 213 -7.17 16.37 11.10
CA LEU A 213 -8.46 15.74 11.30
C LEU A 213 -9.49 16.76 11.77
N LYS A 214 -10.62 16.84 11.07
CA LYS A 214 -11.78 17.63 11.51
C LYS A 214 -12.70 16.78 12.37
N TRP A 215 -13.11 17.29 13.52
CA TRP A 215 -14.08 16.68 14.42
C TRP A 215 -15.17 17.67 14.81
N LYS A 216 -16.39 17.16 15.03
CA LYS A 216 -17.53 17.96 15.48
C LYS A 216 -18.12 17.36 16.76
N PRO A 217 -17.97 18.01 17.93
CA PRO A 217 -18.61 17.57 19.16
C PRO A 217 -20.13 17.64 19.05
N LEU A 218 -20.80 16.50 19.22
CA LEU A 218 -22.26 16.38 19.20
C LEU A 218 -22.89 16.26 20.59
N THR A 219 -22.08 15.98 21.61
CA THR A 219 -22.52 15.80 23.00
C THR A 219 -21.52 16.47 23.94
N THR A 220 -21.98 16.84 25.14
CA THR A 220 -21.13 17.34 26.22
C THR A 220 -20.45 16.18 26.94
N GLY A 221 -19.27 16.45 27.53
CA GLY A 221 -18.53 15.49 28.36
C GLY A 221 -17.07 15.35 27.94
N VAL A 222 -16.42 14.31 28.47
CA VAL A 222 -15.03 13.97 28.15
C VAL A 222 -15.01 13.07 26.92
N VAL A 223 -14.26 13.47 25.89
CA VAL A 223 -14.09 12.70 24.65
C VAL A 223 -12.61 12.37 24.50
N PRO A 224 -12.22 11.09 24.60
CA PRO A 224 -10.83 10.71 24.44
C PRO A 224 -10.40 10.78 22.98
N PHE A 225 -9.16 11.19 22.77
CA PHE A 225 -8.39 10.95 21.55
C PHE A 225 -7.19 10.06 21.89
N TYR A 226 -6.66 9.38 20.88
CA TYR A 226 -5.57 8.43 21.06
C TYR A 226 -4.78 8.23 19.77
N CYS A 227 -3.54 7.75 19.90
CA CYS A 227 -2.74 7.27 18.79
C CYS A 227 -3.25 5.89 18.36
N THR A 228 -3.59 5.74 17.09
CA THR A 228 -4.09 4.46 16.54
C THR A 228 -2.96 3.55 16.08
N ASP A 229 -1.75 4.09 15.93
CA ASP A 229 -0.58 3.35 15.51
C ASP A 229 0.26 2.90 16.73
N PHE A 230 0.90 1.74 16.63
CA PHE A 230 1.77 1.24 17.69
C PHE A 230 3.15 1.90 17.56
N CYS A 231 3.24 3.14 18.03
CA CYS A 231 4.44 3.96 17.92
C CYS A 231 5.42 3.80 19.10
N SER A 232 4.95 3.27 20.23
CA SER A 232 5.75 3.10 21.44
C SER A 232 5.11 2.12 22.43
N ALA A 233 5.89 1.66 23.42
CA ALA A 233 5.44 0.75 24.49
C ALA A 233 4.97 1.49 25.75
#